data_AF-A0A1H0IKW8-F1
#
_entry.id   AF-A0A1H0IKW8-F1
#
_cell.length_a   1.000
_cell.length_b   1.000
_cell.length_c   1.000
_cell.angle_alpha   90.00
_cell.angle_beta   90.00
_cell.angle_gamma   90.00
#
_symmetry.space_group_name_H-M   'P 1'
#
loop_
_entity.id
_entity.type
_entity.pdbx_description
1 polymer ?
#
loop_
_entity_poly.entity_id
_entity_poly.type
_entity_poly.pdbx_seq_one_letter_code
_entity_poly.pdbx_strand_id
1 'polypeptide(L)'
;MSTQPQKNHQNTSEAKQKILEKIAEFQRTNDEELQTELVLEFESLVHALARKFSRGQRHDEDLIQVGMIGLLAALRRFDPSFARSFESFAVPTIVGEIKRFIRDKTWSVHVPRRIKELGPKIKGAVEDLTTTLQRSPSVHEIAEHLGVSEEEILETMEMGKSYQALSVDRSIEADDEGSAVTLLDLVGQNEDGYEKTDQQLLLQKAFAVLTEREKQILQLTYFENMSQKETGEKLGISQMHVSRLQRRALQKLRESIRIEPTEAF
;
A
#
# COMPACT_ATOMS: atom_id res chain seq x y z
N MET A 1 23.82 -64.24 -5.40
CA MET A 1 23.59 -63.03 -4.57
C MET A 1 22.49 -62.23 -5.24
N SER A 2 21.24 -62.48 -4.87
CA SER A 2 20.06 -61.91 -5.54
C SER A 2 19.28 -61.00 -4.60
N THR A 3 19.02 -59.78 -5.10
CA THR A 3 17.76 -59.03 -5.03
C THR A 3 17.23 -58.56 -3.66
N GLN A 4 17.40 -57.25 -3.39
CA GLN A 4 16.55 -56.47 -2.47
C GLN A 4 16.05 -55.07 -2.97
N PRO A 5 15.86 -54.76 -4.28
CA PRO A 5 15.16 -53.50 -4.66
C PRO A 5 13.61 -53.59 -4.63
N GLN A 6 13.03 -54.80 -4.74
CA GLN A 6 11.59 -54.96 -5.05
C GLN A 6 10.64 -54.62 -3.89
N LYS A 7 11.03 -54.88 -2.62
CA LYS A 7 10.16 -54.63 -1.46
C LYS A 7 9.87 -53.15 -1.20
N ASN A 8 10.81 -52.26 -1.53
CA ASN A 8 10.67 -50.84 -1.22
C ASN A 8 9.70 -50.12 -2.18
N HIS A 9 9.64 -50.52 -3.44
CA HIS A 9 8.70 -49.96 -4.42
C HIS A 9 7.24 -50.40 -4.18
N GLN A 10 7.02 -51.63 -3.70
CA GLN A 10 5.68 -52.13 -3.39
C GLN A 10 5.03 -51.37 -2.23
N ASN A 11 5.76 -51.15 -1.14
CA ASN A 11 5.26 -50.39 0.01
C ASN A 11 4.89 -48.94 -0.33
N THR A 12 5.66 -48.26 -1.19
CA THR A 12 5.34 -46.89 -1.61
C THR A 12 4.11 -46.83 -2.51
N SER A 13 3.89 -47.86 -3.33
CA SER A 13 2.70 -47.94 -4.20
C SER A 13 1.43 -48.19 -3.40
N GLU A 14 1.48 -49.06 -2.39
CA GLU A 14 0.35 -49.34 -1.50
C GLU A 14 -0.03 -48.12 -0.65
N ALA A 15 0.97 -47.41 -0.10
CA ALA A 15 0.73 -46.18 0.66
C ALA A 15 0.07 -45.09 -0.19
N LYS A 16 0.52 -44.92 -1.44
CA LYS A 16 -0.09 -43.97 -2.39
C LYS A 16 -1.53 -44.34 -2.72
N GLN A 17 -1.79 -45.63 -2.94
CA GLN A 17 -3.14 -46.11 -3.23
C GLN A 17 -4.10 -45.82 -2.06
N LYS A 18 -3.67 -46.09 -0.83
CA LYS A 18 -4.45 -45.80 0.37
C LYS A 18 -4.78 -44.30 0.53
N ILE A 19 -3.84 -43.42 0.18
CA ILE A 19 -4.09 -41.97 0.17
C ILE A 19 -5.18 -41.60 -0.84
N LEU A 20 -5.13 -42.16 -2.05
CA LEU A 20 -6.13 -41.89 -3.08
C LEU A 20 -7.53 -42.36 -2.66
N GLU A 21 -7.62 -43.52 -2.00
CA GLU A 21 -8.86 -44.05 -1.44
C GLU A 21 -9.45 -43.13 -0.37
N LYS A 22 -8.61 -42.65 0.56
CA LYS A 22 -9.02 -41.66 1.58
C LYS A 22 -9.51 -40.36 0.96
N ILE A 23 -8.86 -39.86 -0.08
CA ILE A 23 -9.30 -38.64 -0.78
C ILE A 23 -10.67 -38.86 -1.43
N ALA A 24 -10.87 -40.00 -2.11
CA ALA A 24 -12.15 -40.32 -2.73
C ALA A 24 -13.27 -40.50 -1.70
N GLU A 25 -12.98 -41.11 -0.56
CA GLU A 25 -13.92 -41.21 0.55
C GLU A 25 -14.28 -39.84 1.11
N PHE A 26 -13.29 -38.99 1.39
CA PHE A 26 -13.49 -37.62 1.83
C PHE A 26 -14.37 -36.82 0.86
N GLN A 27 -14.13 -36.92 -0.45
CA GLN A 27 -14.93 -36.22 -1.46
C GLN A 27 -16.39 -36.66 -1.49
N ARG A 28 -16.68 -37.91 -1.08
CA ARG A 28 -18.04 -38.46 -1.04
C ARG A 28 -18.76 -38.14 0.27
N THR A 29 -18.07 -38.25 1.40
CA THR A 29 -18.67 -38.13 2.73
C THR A 29 -18.59 -36.72 3.29
N ASN A 30 -17.61 -35.93 2.84
CA ASN A 30 -17.24 -34.63 3.40
C ASN A 30 -16.97 -34.70 4.92
N ASP A 31 -16.41 -35.83 5.37
CA ASP A 31 -16.09 -36.11 6.77
C ASP A 31 -14.95 -35.20 7.27
N GLU A 32 -15.20 -34.50 8.38
CA GLU A 32 -14.26 -33.56 9.01
C GLU A 32 -13.05 -34.26 9.64
N GLU A 33 -13.22 -35.47 10.19
CA GLU A 33 -12.12 -36.24 10.77
C GLU A 33 -11.14 -36.68 9.68
N LEU A 34 -11.69 -37.18 8.57
CA LEU A 34 -10.91 -37.60 7.41
C LEU A 34 -10.24 -36.40 6.71
N GLN A 35 -10.93 -35.25 6.65
CA GLN A 35 -10.32 -33.99 6.17
C GLN A 35 -9.11 -33.63 7.03
N THR A 36 -9.24 -33.70 8.36
CA THR A 36 -8.16 -33.36 9.29
C THR A 36 -6.97 -34.30 9.12
N GLU A 37 -7.21 -35.61 9.00
CA GLU A 37 -6.16 -36.59 8.76
C GLU A 37 -5.39 -36.32 7.45
N LEU A 38 -6.12 -36.05 6.36
CA LEU A 38 -5.51 -35.71 5.07
C LEU A 38 -4.72 -34.40 5.11
N VAL A 39 -5.21 -33.39 5.85
CA VAL A 39 -4.49 -32.12 6.01
C VAL A 39 -3.17 -32.34 6.77
N LEU A 40 -3.19 -33.10 7.87
CA LEU A 40 -1.98 -33.40 8.65
C LEU A 40 -0.95 -34.19 7.84
N GLU A 41 -1.38 -35.12 6.99
CA GLU A 41 -0.50 -35.89 6.10
C GLU A 41 0.30 -34.97 5.15
N PHE A 42 -0.34 -33.93 4.62
CA PHE A 42 0.27 -33.00 3.65
C PHE A 42 0.75 -31.68 4.25
N GLU A 43 0.64 -31.48 5.56
CA GLU A 43 1.02 -30.26 6.25
C GLU A 43 2.48 -29.90 5.95
N SER A 44 3.39 -30.87 6.10
CA SER A 44 4.83 -30.67 5.86
C SER A 44 5.14 -30.21 4.42
N LEU A 45 4.36 -30.65 3.44
CA LEU A 45 4.48 -30.20 2.04
C LEU A 45 4.12 -28.72 1.93
N VAL A 46 3.00 -28.30 2.54
CA VAL A 46 2.58 -26.89 2.54
C VAL A 46 3.63 -26.01 3.21
N HIS A 47 4.15 -26.41 4.38
CA HIS A 47 5.23 -25.68 5.06
C HIS A 47 6.49 -25.57 4.20
N ALA A 48 6.87 -26.64 3.50
CA ALA A 48 8.02 -26.61 2.60
C ALA A 48 7.81 -25.67 1.40
N LEU A 49 6.60 -25.62 0.84
CA LEU A 49 6.26 -24.70 -0.25
C LEU A 49 6.22 -23.25 0.24
N ALA A 50 5.50 -22.95 1.33
CA ALA A 50 5.39 -21.61 1.89
C ALA A 50 6.76 -21.01 2.25
N ARG A 51 7.65 -21.80 2.88
CA ARG A 51 9.01 -21.35 3.23
C ARG A 51 9.84 -20.90 2.02
N LYS A 52 9.67 -21.53 0.86
CA LYS A 52 10.36 -21.10 -0.38
C LYS A 52 9.94 -19.70 -0.83
N PHE A 53 8.70 -19.30 -0.54
CA PHE A 53 8.15 -17.99 -0.91
C PHE A 53 8.31 -16.92 0.16
N SER A 54 8.41 -17.29 1.45
CA SER A 54 8.60 -16.35 2.55
C SER A 54 9.93 -15.58 2.45
N ARG A 55 11.03 -16.20 2.01
CA ARG A 55 12.36 -15.56 1.92
C ARG A 55 12.77 -14.78 3.19
N GLY A 56 12.34 -15.24 4.38
CA GLY A 56 12.64 -14.60 5.66
C GLY A 56 11.80 -13.36 5.98
N GLN A 57 10.66 -13.16 5.31
CA GLN A 57 9.75 -12.05 5.54
C GLN A 57 8.70 -12.37 6.61
N ARG A 58 8.11 -11.30 7.18
CA ARG A 58 7.12 -11.27 8.27
C ARG A 58 5.79 -12.03 8.04
N HIS A 59 5.61 -12.72 6.92
CA HIS A 59 4.34 -13.32 6.48
C HIS A 59 4.40 -14.85 6.38
N ASP A 60 5.33 -15.52 7.04
CA ASP A 60 5.47 -16.98 6.93
C ASP A 60 4.21 -17.74 7.38
N GLU A 61 3.62 -17.33 8.51
CA GLU A 61 2.36 -17.89 9.03
C GLU A 61 1.20 -17.66 8.06
N ASP A 62 1.09 -16.45 7.48
CA ASP A 62 0.06 -16.13 6.49
C ASP A 62 0.19 -17.02 5.23
N LEU A 63 1.42 -17.20 4.74
CA LEU A 63 1.67 -18.04 3.56
C LEU A 63 1.38 -19.51 3.83
N ILE A 64 1.64 -20.00 5.04
CA ILE A 64 1.26 -21.35 5.45
C ILE A 64 -0.27 -21.47 5.43
N GLN A 65 -1.00 -20.54 6.05
CA GLN A 65 -2.47 -20.57 6.06
C GLN A 65 -3.08 -20.54 4.66
N VAL A 66 -2.60 -19.65 3.80
CA VAL A 66 -3.03 -19.59 2.39
C VAL A 66 -2.71 -20.89 1.67
N GLY A 67 -1.53 -21.46 1.93
CA GLY A 67 -1.16 -22.77 1.39
C GLY A 67 -2.09 -23.89 1.85
N MET A 68 -2.56 -23.86 3.11
CA MET A 68 -3.54 -24.81 3.65
C MET A 68 -4.89 -24.67 2.95
N ILE A 69 -5.34 -23.44 2.67
CA ILE A 69 -6.56 -23.20 1.87
C ILE A 69 -6.39 -23.80 0.47
N GLY A 70 -5.22 -23.63 -0.16
CA GLY A 70 -4.89 -24.25 -1.44
C GLY A 70 -4.90 -25.78 -1.38
N LEU A 71 -4.41 -26.37 -0.30
CA LEU A 71 -4.43 -27.83 -0.07
C LEU A 71 -5.88 -28.34 0.06
N LEU A 72 -6.73 -27.69 0.85
CA LEU A 72 -8.14 -28.04 0.99
C LEU A 72 -8.87 -27.97 -0.36
N ALA A 73 -8.60 -26.91 -1.14
CA ALA A 73 -9.15 -26.79 -2.49
C ALA A 73 -8.65 -27.90 -3.42
N ALA A 74 -7.39 -28.32 -3.30
CA ALA A 74 -6.84 -29.43 -4.06
C ALA A 74 -7.49 -30.77 -3.68
N LEU A 75 -7.66 -31.04 -2.37
CA LEU A 75 -8.33 -32.26 -1.88
C LEU A 75 -9.75 -32.40 -2.43
N ARG A 76 -10.51 -31.30 -2.50
CA ARG A 76 -11.88 -31.29 -3.02
C ARG A 76 -11.99 -31.46 -4.54
N ARG A 77 -10.96 -31.06 -5.30
CA ARG A 77 -10.99 -31.00 -6.77
C ARG A 77 -10.15 -32.06 -7.46
N PHE A 78 -9.35 -32.80 -6.71
CA PHE A 78 -8.46 -33.79 -7.27
C PHE A 78 -9.23 -34.91 -7.95
N ASP A 79 -8.82 -35.23 -9.18
CA ASP A 79 -9.36 -36.33 -9.97
C ASP A 79 -8.21 -37.29 -10.35
N PRO A 80 -8.23 -38.55 -9.86
CA PRO A 80 -7.21 -39.55 -10.15
C PRO A 80 -7.09 -39.93 -11.63
N SER A 81 -8.12 -39.66 -12.46
CA SER A 81 -8.11 -40.00 -13.88
C SER A 81 -7.19 -39.09 -14.71
N PHE A 82 -6.98 -37.85 -14.28
CA PHE A 82 -6.15 -36.86 -14.98
C PHE A 82 -4.73 -36.73 -14.41
N ALA A 83 -4.51 -37.14 -13.16
CA ALA A 83 -3.26 -36.90 -12.45
C ALA A 83 -2.64 -38.20 -11.93
N ARG A 84 -1.33 -38.35 -12.16
CA ARG A 84 -0.57 -39.56 -11.77
C ARG A 84 -0.40 -39.69 -10.25
N SER A 85 -0.43 -38.58 -9.52
CA SER A 85 -0.42 -38.54 -8.06
C SER A 85 -1.10 -37.28 -7.53
N PHE A 86 -1.56 -37.31 -6.28
CA PHE A 86 -2.19 -36.14 -5.64
C PHE A 86 -1.24 -34.94 -5.60
N GLU A 87 0.03 -35.15 -5.25
CA GLU A 87 1.02 -34.08 -5.11
C GLU A 87 1.26 -33.36 -6.45
N SER A 88 1.20 -34.08 -7.57
CA SER A 88 1.36 -33.48 -8.91
C SER A 88 0.27 -32.45 -9.24
N PHE A 89 -0.92 -32.59 -8.63
CA PHE A 89 -2.03 -31.65 -8.76
C PHE A 89 -2.05 -30.60 -7.62
N ALA A 90 -1.76 -31.03 -6.40
CA ALA A 90 -1.79 -30.18 -5.22
C ALA A 90 -0.70 -29.10 -5.26
N VAL A 91 0.52 -29.44 -5.68
CA VAL A 91 1.65 -28.50 -5.68
C VAL A 91 1.38 -27.25 -6.55
N PRO A 92 0.97 -27.35 -7.83
CA PRO A 92 0.62 -26.18 -8.63
C PRO A 92 -0.54 -25.35 -8.02
N THR A 93 -1.52 -26.01 -7.41
CA THR A 93 -2.69 -25.37 -6.79
C THR A 93 -2.28 -24.56 -5.56
N ILE A 94 -1.53 -25.17 -4.63
CA ILE A 94 -1.02 -24.53 -3.41
C ILE A 94 -0.11 -23.35 -3.77
N VAL A 95 0.83 -23.56 -4.70
CA VAL A 95 1.73 -22.48 -5.17
C VAL A 95 0.96 -21.36 -5.84
N GLY A 96 -0.10 -21.67 -6.58
CA GLY A 96 -0.98 -20.68 -7.21
C GLY A 96 -1.64 -19.75 -6.17
N GLU A 97 -2.23 -20.32 -5.12
CA GLU A 97 -2.85 -19.53 -4.04
C GLU A 97 -1.82 -18.69 -3.28
N ILE A 98 -0.66 -19.27 -2.95
CA ILE A 98 0.45 -18.53 -2.30
C ILE A 98 0.88 -17.33 -3.16
N LYS A 99 1.13 -17.55 -4.45
CA LYS A 99 1.52 -16.46 -5.38
C LYS A 99 0.45 -15.39 -5.49
N ARG A 100 -0.83 -15.80 -5.53
CA ARG A 100 -1.97 -14.89 -5.60
C ARG A 100 -2.06 -14.03 -4.34
N PHE A 101 -1.91 -14.61 -3.15
CA PHE A 101 -1.88 -13.86 -1.90
C PHE A 101 -0.74 -12.84 -1.87
N ILE A 102 0.49 -13.25 -2.22
CA ILE A 102 1.64 -12.33 -2.26
C ILE A 102 1.37 -11.15 -3.19
N ARG A 103 0.84 -11.42 -4.38
CA ARG A 103 0.51 -10.39 -5.37
C ARG A 103 -0.55 -9.41 -4.85
N ASP A 104 -1.56 -9.92 -4.15
CA ASP A 104 -2.77 -9.15 -3.82
C ASP A 104 -2.69 -8.47 -2.44
N LYS A 105 -1.92 -9.02 -1.49
CA LYS A 105 -1.96 -8.66 -0.06
C LYS A 105 -0.63 -8.19 0.55
N THR A 106 0.52 -8.41 -0.10
CA THR A 106 1.84 -8.05 0.47
C THR A 106 2.33 -6.65 0.07
N TRP A 107 1.67 -5.97 -0.87
CA TRP A 107 2.04 -4.58 -1.22
C TRP A 107 1.59 -3.62 -0.12
N SER A 108 2.52 -2.79 0.39
CA SER A 108 2.20 -1.75 1.40
C SER A 108 1.23 -0.68 0.89
N VAL A 109 1.10 -0.53 -0.43
CA VAL A 109 0.18 0.42 -1.09
C VAL A 109 -0.57 -0.28 -2.23
N HIS A 110 -1.80 0.16 -2.51
CA HIS A 110 -2.58 -0.39 -3.62
C HIS A 110 -1.94 0.02 -4.96
N VAL A 111 -1.38 -0.95 -5.69
CA VAL A 111 -0.76 -0.69 -6.99
C VAL A 111 -1.57 -1.31 -8.14
N PRO A 112 -1.77 -0.57 -9.25
CA PRO A 112 -2.49 -1.06 -10.43
C PRO A 112 -1.96 -2.40 -10.95
N ARG A 113 -2.88 -3.25 -11.43
CA ARG A 113 -2.56 -4.59 -11.93
C ARG A 113 -1.56 -4.58 -13.09
N ARG A 114 -1.66 -3.59 -13.99
CA ARG A 114 -0.73 -3.38 -15.11
C ARG A 114 0.72 -3.33 -14.62
N ILE A 115 0.99 -2.57 -13.56
CA ILE A 115 2.32 -2.41 -12.96
C ILE A 115 2.79 -3.73 -12.32
N LYS A 116 1.91 -4.45 -11.61
CA LYS A 116 2.22 -5.75 -11.01
C LYS A 116 2.59 -6.82 -12.04
N GLU A 117 1.99 -6.77 -13.23
CA GLU A 117 2.27 -7.70 -14.33
C GLU A 117 3.51 -7.27 -15.15
N LEU A 118 3.77 -5.97 -15.27
CA LEU A 118 4.90 -5.42 -16.02
C LEU A 118 6.22 -5.56 -15.25
N GLY A 119 6.24 -5.39 -13.93
CA GLY A 119 7.47 -5.47 -13.11
C GLY A 119 8.29 -6.75 -13.31
N PRO A 120 7.70 -7.96 -13.21
CA PRO A 120 8.43 -9.20 -13.49
C PRO A 120 8.94 -9.30 -14.93
N LYS A 121 8.22 -8.75 -15.91
CA LYS A 121 8.65 -8.72 -17.32
C LYS A 121 9.84 -7.79 -17.52
N ILE A 122 9.85 -6.63 -16.87
CA ILE A 122 11.00 -5.71 -16.86
C ILE A 122 12.23 -6.42 -16.34
N LYS A 123 12.11 -7.16 -15.23
CA LYS A 123 13.25 -7.90 -14.67
C LYS A 123 13.80 -8.94 -15.65
N GLY A 124 12.92 -9.72 -16.29
CA GLY A 124 13.32 -10.69 -17.33
C GLY A 124 14.00 -10.00 -18.52
N ALA A 125 13.40 -8.92 -19.04
CA ALA A 125 13.97 -8.16 -20.15
C ALA A 125 15.35 -7.57 -19.81
N VAL A 126 15.55 -7.09 -18.57
CA VAL A 126 16.85 -6.61 -18.12
C VAL A 126 17.89 -7.74 -18.11
N GLU A 127 17.54 -8.94 -17.63
CA GLU A 127 18.44 -10.10 -17.63
C GLU A 127 18.80 -10.55 -19.06
N ASP A 128 17.81 -10.63 -19.95
CA ASP A 128 17.98 -11.04 -21.36
C ASP A 128 18.82 -10.03 -22.17
N LEU A 129 18.50 -8.73 -22.03
CA LEU A 129 19.23 -7.66 -22.69
C LEU A 129 20.64 -7.49 -22.13
N THR A 130 20.84 -7.65 -20.82
CA THR A 130 22.19 -7.60 -20.23
C THR A 130 23.07 -8.71 -20.79
N THR A 131 22.51 -9.91 -20.95
CA THR A 131 23.21 -11.06 -21.55
C THR A 131 23.59 -10.77 -23.00
N THR A 132 22.69 -10.15 -23.77
CA THR A 132 22.88 -9.87 -25.19
C THR A 132 23.83 -8.69 -25.44
N LEU A 133 23.66 -7.60 -24.69
CA LEU A 133 24.38 -6.34 -24.87
C LEU A 133 25.74 -6.32 -24.14
N GLN A 134 25.96 -7.26 -23.20
CA GLN A 134 27.14 -7.29 -22.33
C GLN A 134 27.32 -5.99 -21.51
N ARG A 135 26.22 -5.29 -21.25
CA ARG A 135 26.11 -4.09 -20.41
C ARG A 135 24.67 -3.96 -19.92
N SER A 136 24.44 -3.09 -18.94
CA SER A 136 23.08 -2.76 -18.52
C SER A 136 22.30 -2.08 -19.67
N PRO A 137 21.05 -2.49 -19.93
CA PRO A 137 20.19 -1.86 -20.93
C PRO A 137 19.68 -0.50 -20.43
N SER A 138 19.40 0.39 -21.37
CA SER A 138 18.72 1.66 -21.12
C SER A 138 17.20 1.47 -21.03
N VAL A 139 16.49 2.46 -20.48
CA VAL A 139 15.02 2.45 -20.38
C VAL A 139 14.37 2.29 -21.76
N HIS A 140 14.90 2.98 -22.77
CA HIS A 140 14.45 2.88 -24.14
C HIS A 140 14.57 1.46 -24.71
N GLU A 141 15.71 0.79 -24.49
CA GLU A 141 15.94 -0.58 -24.98
C GLU A 141 15.01 -1.60 -24.30
N ILE A 142 14.70 -1.39 -23.01
CA ILE A 142 13.74 -2.23 -22.27
C ILE A 142 12.33 -2.00 -22.82
N ALA A 143 11.96 -0.75 -23.07
CA ALA A 143 10.66 -0.36 -23.61
C ALA A 143 10.42 -0.98 -25.01
N GLU A 144 11.40 -0.88 -25.91
CA GLU A 144 11.36 -1.52 -27.22
C GLU A 144 11.24 -3.05 -27.13
N HIS A 145 12.03 -3.68 -26.26
CA HIS A 145 12.01 -5.13 -26.09
C HIS A 145 10.66 -5.65 -25.59
N LEU A 146 9.98 -4.88 -24.73
CA LEU A 146 8.69 -5.25 -24.14
C LEU A 146 7.47 -4.72 -24.91
N GLY A 147 7.68 -3.85 -25.91
CA GLY A 147 6.60 -3.23 -26.69
C GLY A 147 5.70 -2.30 -25.87
N VAL A 148 6.27 -1.58 -24.90
CA VAL A 148 5.56 -0.63 -24.03
C VAL A 148 6.25 0.73 -24.07
N SER A 149 5.63 1.78 -23.51
CA SER A 149 6.24 3.11 -23.49
C SER A 149 7.31 3.24 -22.38
N GLU A 150 8.29 4.13 -22.58
CA GLU A 150 9.31 4.43 -21.56
C GLU A 150 8.71 4.96 -20.26
N GLU A 151 7.62 5.73 -20.34
CA GLU A 151 6.89 6.23 -19.18
C GLU A 151 6.35 5.09 -18.32
N GLU A 152 5.76 4.06 -18.93
CA GLU A 152 5.27 2.89 -18.21
C GLU A 152 6.39 2.07 -17.57
N ILE A 153 7.57 2.03 -18.20
CA ILE A 153 8.76 1.41 -17.61
C ILE A 153 9.21 2.19 -16.38
N LEU A 154 9.37 3.51 -16.50
CA LEU A 154 9.80 4.38 -15.40
C LEU A 154 8.83 4.33 -14.22
N GLU A 155 7.53 4.45 -14.49
CA GLU A 155 6.47 4.34 -13.48
C GLU A 155 6.54 2.99 -12.74
N THR A 156 6.71 1.90 -13.49
CA THR A 156 6.79 0.55 -12.91
C THR A 156 8.07 0.34 -12.09
N MET A 157 9.20 0.87 -12.57
CA MET A 157 10.48 0.81 -11.84
C MET A 157 10.43 1.60 -10.54
N GLU A 158 9.78 2.76 -10.53
CA GLU A 158 9.63 3.60 -9.33
C GLU A 158 8.68 2.93 -8.32
N MET A 159 7.54 2.43 -8.78
CA MET A 159 6.58 1.71 -7.94
C MET A 159 7.14 0.38 -7.39
N GLY A 160 8.09 -0.25 -8.10
CA GLY A 160 8.80 -1.44 -7.62
C GLY A 160 9.62 -1.17 -6.35
N LYS A 161 10.11 0.05 -6.15
CA LYS A 161 10.81 0.46 -4.91
C LYS A 161 9.85 0.58 -3.71
N SER A 162 8.55 0.75 -3.97
CA SER A 162 7.50 0.84 -2.95
C SER A 162 6.92 -0.51 -2.50
N TYR A 163 7.52 -1.63 -2.92
CA TYR A 163 7.07 -2.97 -2.52
C TYR A 163 7.09 -3.18 -1.00
N GLN A 164 7.99 -2.48 -0.28
CA GLN A 164 7.99 -2.37 1.17
C GLN A 164 8.16 -0.89 1.55
N ALA A 165 7.15 -0.31 2.18
CA ALA A 165 7.31 1.01 2.78
C ALA A 165 8.44 0.97 3.82
N LEU A 166 9.33 1.96 3.77
CA LEU A 166 10.35 2.15 4.82
C LEU A 166 9.65 2.50 6.13
N SER A 167 10.03 1.81 7.21
CA SER A 167 9.51 2.10 8.56
C SER A 167 10.02 3.46 9.01
N VAL A 168 9.12 4.33 9.49
CA VAL A 168 9.50 5.63 10.09
C VAL A 168 10.31 5.42 11.37
N ASP A 169 10.07 4.33 12.09
CA ASP A 169 10.83 3.89 13.27
C ASP A 169 12.17 3.23 12.93
N ARG A 170 12.56 3.15 11.65
CA ARG A 170 13.85 2.59 11.27
C ARG A 170 14.96 3.47 11.84
N SER A 171 15.73 2.92 12.75
CA SER A 171 16.92 3.54 13.30
C SER A 171 18.01 3.66 12.23
N ILE A 172 18.62 4.83 12.15
CA ILE A 172 19.85 5.12 11.43
C ILE A 172 20.92 5.33 12.51
N GLU A 173 22.06 4.66 12.36
CA GLU A 173 23.23 4.92 13.20
C GLU A 173 23.72 6.34 12.88
N ALA A 174 23.58 7.25 13.83
CA ALA A 174 24.09 8.61 13.74
C ALA A 174 25.40 8.68 14.55
N ASP A 175 26.52 8.61 13.83
CA ASP A 175 27.91 8.77 14.29
C ASP A 175 28.38 7.91 15.51
N ASP A 176 29.70 7.94 15.75
CA ASP A 176 30.47 7.11 16.70
C ASP A 176 30.01 7.18 18.18
N GLU A 177 29.03 8.02 18.51
CA GLU A 177 28.51 8.21 19.88
C GLU A 177 27.29 7.31 20.21
N GLY A 178 26.84 6.46 19.28
CA GLY A 178 25.88 5.39 19.59
C GLY A 178 24.45 5.86 19.83
N SER A 179 24.10 7.08 19.45
CA SER A 179 22.72 7.54 19.44
C SER A 179 21.99 7.05 18.18
N ALA A 180 20.94 6.25 18.37
CA ALA A 180 20.07 5.81 17.28
C ALA A 180 19.03 6.90 17.00
N VAL A 181 19.08 7.50 15.80
CA VAL A 181 18.08 8.47 15.33
C VAL A 181 17.10 7.74 14.42
N THR A 182 15.79 7.96 14.56
CA THR A 182 14.81 7.34 13.66
C THR A 182 14.63 8.18 12.39
N LEU A 183 14.14 7.55 11.31
CA LEU A 183 13.75 8.31 10.12
C LEU A 183 12.70 9.39 10.44
N LEU A 184 11.81 9.15 11.40
CA LEU A 184 10.80 10.11 11.83
C LEU A 184 11.43 11.38 12.44
N ASP A 185 12.49 11.23 13.21
CA ASP A 185 13.18 12.36 13.87
C ASP A 185 13.84 13.31 12.86
N LEU A 186 14.15 12.81 11.66
CA LEU A 186 14.72 13.59 10.55
C LEU A 186 13.65 14.32 9.72
N VAL A 187 12.37 13.97 9.87
CA VAL A 187 11.29 14.62 9.12
C VAL A 187 10.96 15.95 9.77
N GLY A 188 11.43 17.04 9.14
CA GLY A 188 11.05 18.39 9.52
C GLY A 188 9.55 18.62 9.38
N GLN A 189 8.99 19.43 10.28
CA GLN A 189 7.60 19.89 10.20
C GLN A 189 7.58 21.35 9.76
N ASN A 190 6.54 21.74 9.02
CA ASN A 190 6.30 23.15 8.71
C ASN A 190 5.78 23.86 9.98
N GLU A 191 6.48 24.90 10.43
CA GLU A 191 6.13 25.69 11.61
C GLU A 191 5.20 26.86 11.22
N ASP A 192 3.89 26.62 11.22
CA ASP A 192 2.89 27.64 10.86
C ASP A 192 2.73 28.75 11.95
N GLY A 193 3.37 28.61 13.10
CA GLY A 193 3.19 29.50 14.27
C GLY A 193 3.63 30.94 14.02
N TYR A 194 4.74 31.11 13.31
CA TYR A 194 5.28 32.44 12.97
C TYR A 194 4.38 33.16 11.96
N GLU A 195 3.95 32.47 10.91
CA GLU A 195 3.06 33.05 9.89
C GLU A 195 1.72 33.49 10.49
N LYS A 196 1.13 32.68 11.37
CA LYS A 196 -0.12 33.05 12.07
C LYS A 196 0.05 34.27 12.96
N THR A 197 1.19 34.39 13.65
CA THR A 197 1.49 35.52 14.55
C THR A 197 1.67 36.81 13.76
N ASP A 198 2.39 36.76 12.64
CA ASP A 198 2.59 37.91 11.75
C ASP A 198 1.27 38.37 11.12
N GLN A 199 0.45 37.43 10.63
CA GLN A 199 -0.90 37.70 10.14
C GLN A 199 -1.78 38.36 11.23
N GLN A 200 -1.69 37.89 12.48
CA GLN A 200 -2.47 38.45 13.58
C GLN A 200 -2.03 39.88 13.93
N LEU A 201 -0.71 40.16 13.93
CA LEU A 201 -0.17 41.49 14.17
C LEU A 201 -0.59 42.48 13.07
N LEU A 202 -0.48 42.06 11.82
CA LEU A 202 -0.90 42.84 10.65
C LEU A 202 -2.40 43.14 10.69
N LEU A 203 -3.24 42.17 11.06
CA LEU A 203 -4.67 42.39 11.26
C LEU A 203 -4.98 43.36 12.40
N GLN A 204 -4.29 43.27 13.55
CA GLN A 204 -4.50 44.20 14.67
C GLN A 204 -4.24 45.65 14.24
N LYS A 205 -3.14 45.90 13.52
CA LYS A 205 -2.83 47.23 12.98
C LYS A 205 -3.88 47.69 11.96
N ALA A 206 -4.26 46.82 11.02
CA ALA A 206 -5.26 47.15 10.01
C ALA A 206 -6.65 47.45 10.61
N PHE A 207 -7.02 46.81 11.72
CA PHE A 207 -8.28 47.10 12.40
C PHE A 207 -8.30 48.46 13.10
N ALA A 208 -7.14 49.09 13.35
CA ALA A 208 -7.07 50.42 13.95
C ALA A 208 -7.64 51.53 13.03
N VAL A 209 -7.61 51.35 11.70
CA VAL A 209 -8.17 52.34 10.75
C VAL A 209 -9.69 52.26 10.60
N LEU A 210 -10.31 51.24 11.19
CA LEU A 210 -11.75 51.05 11.16
C LEU A 210 -12.44 51.84 12.28
N THR A 211 -13.57 52.44 11.94
CA THR A 211 -14.47 53.01 12.96
C THR A 211 -15.11 51.88 13.78
N GLU A 212 -15.54 52.19 15.00
CA GLU A 212 -16.25 51.22 15.86
C GLU A 212 -17.47 50.61 15.17
N ARG A 213 -18.17 51.40 14.34
CA ARG A 213 -19.31 50.91 13.57
C ARG A 213 -18.92 49.91 12.49
N GLU A 214 -17.80 50.13 11.82
CA GLU A 214 -17.25 49.20 10.82
C GLU A 214 -16.74 47.92 11.48
N LYS A 215 -16.05 48.02 12.64
CA LYS A 215 -15.62 46.85 13.44
C LYS A 215 -16.80 46.00 13.88
N GLN A 216 -17.85 46.61 14.41
CA GLN A 216 -19.09 45.91 14.80
C GLN A 216 -19.73 45.17 13.63
N ILE A 217 -19.80 45.80 12.45
CA ILE A 217 -20.34 45.14 11.26
C ILE A 217 -19.49 43.92 10.87
N LEU A 218 -18.15 44.05 10.84
CA LEU A 218 -17.29 42.91 10.52
C LEU A 218 -17.37 41.79 11.55
N GLN A 219 -17.46 42.13 12.84
CA GLN A 219 -17.66 41.16 13.93
C GLN A 219 -18.94 40.34 13.68
N LEU A 220 -20.07 41.01 13.45
CA LEU A 220 -21.35 40.35 13.25
C LEU A 220 -21.36 39.51 11.97
N THR A 221 -20.77 39.99 10.87
CA THR A 221 -20.85 39.28 9.57
C THR A 221 -19.83 38.16 9.41
N TYR A 222 -18.60 38.32 9.91
CA TYR A 222 -17.51 37.37 9.65
C TYR A 222 -17.14 36.50 10.85
N PHE A 223 -17.40 36.94 12.08
CA PHE A 223 -17.10 36.15 13.28
C PHE A 223 -18.36 35.51 13.86
N GLU A 224 -19.49 36.22 13.86
CA GLU A 224 -20.79 35.68 14.29
C GLU A 224 -21.62 35.09 13.12
N ASN A 225 -21.11 35.13 11.89
CA ASN A 225 -21.77 34.59 10.69
C ASN A 225 -23.20 35.09 10.43
N MET A 226 -23.54 36.31 10.89
CA MET A 226 -24.85 36.90 10.65
C MET A 226 -24.96 37.44 9.22
N SER A 227 -26.13 37.31 8.61
CA SER A 227 -26.42 37.96 7.32
C SER A 227 -26.42 39.48 7.46
N GLN A 228 -26.23 40.20 6.34
CA GLN A 228 -26.30 41.66 6.33
C GLN A 228 -27.68 42.20 6.75
N LYS A 229 -28.74 41.40 6.56
CA LYS A 229 -30.10 41.72 6.99
C LYS A 229 -30.22 41.64 8.52
N GLU A 230 -29.83 40.52 9.11
CA GLU A 230 -29.84 40.32 10.56
C GLU A 230 -28.91 41.30 11.28
N THR A 231 -27.74 41.57 10.68
CA THR A 231 -26.81 42.61 11.15
C THR A 231 -27.46 43.99 11.14
N GLY A 232 -28.23 44.31 10.09
CA GLY A 232 -28.96 45.57 9.98
C GLY A 232 -30.05 45.70 11.05
N GLU A 233 -30.82 44.63 11.28
CA GLU A 233 -31.83 44.55 12.33
C GLU A 233 -31.20 44.74 13.72
N LYS A 234 -30.10 44.04 14.02
CA LYS A 234 -29.36 44.14 15.31
C LYS A 234 -28.76 45.53 15.54
N LEU A 235 -28.34 46.21 14.47
CA LEU A 235 -27.69 47.52 14.55
C LEU A 235 -28.65 48.70 14.30
N GLY A 236 -29.92 48.47 13.99
CA GLY A 236 -30.91 49.52 13.71
C GLY A 236 -30.67 50.29 12.41
N ILE A 237 -30.09 49.64 11.39
CA ILE A 237 -29.81 50.25 10.07
C ILE A 237 -30.27 49.32 8.93
N SER A 238 -30.50 49.88 7.74
CA SER A 238 -30.91 49.05 6.59
C SER A 238 -29.80 48.11 6.13
N GLN A 239 -30.17 46.96 5.58
CA GLN A 239 -29.22 46.00 4.98
C GLN A 239 -28.30 46.67 3.93
N MET A 240 -28.85 47.59 3.13
CA MET A 240 -28.06 48.37 2.16
C MET A 240 -27.01 49.26 2.82
N HIS A 241 -27.31 49.81 4.00
CA HIS A 241 -26.35 50.59 4.78
C HIS A 241 -25.25 49.69 5.36
N VAL A 242 -25.60 48.51 5.88
CA VAL A 242 -24.61 47.49 6.31
C VAL A 242 -23.68 47.11 5.16
N SER A 243 -24.23 46.83 3.98
CA SER A 243 -23.46 46.47 2.78
C SER A 243 -22.45 47.57 2.38
N ARG A 244 -22.88 48.83 2.41
CA ARG A 244 -22.00 49.98 2.12
C ARG A 244 -20.87 50.13 3.14
N LEU A 245 -21.18 50.02 4.43
CA LEU A 245 -20.18 50.12 5.50
C LEU A 245 -19.21 48.93 5.48
N GLN A 246 -19.68 47.71 5.23
CA GLN A 246 -18.83 46.54 5.07
C GLN A 246 -17.86 46.70 3.89
N ARG A 247 -18.35 47.16 2.72
CA ARG A 247 -17.46 47.42 1.57
C ARG A 247 -16.40 48.48 1.89
N ARG A 248 -16.79 49.56 2.57
CA ARG A 248 -15.86 50.62 3.00
C ARG A 248 -14.82 50.08 3.99
N ALA A 249 -15.25 49.28 4.97
CA ALA A 249 -14.35 48.65 5.93
C ALA A 249 -13.33 47.73 5.23
N LEU A 250 -13.79 46.88 4.31
CA LEU A 250 -12.91 46.00 3.53
C LEU A 250 -11.94 46.79 2.63
N GLN A 251 -12.36 47.92 2.08
CA GLN A 251 -11.49 48.80 1.31
C GLN A 251 -10.40 49.40 2.20
N LYS A 252 -10.75 49.94 3.37
CA LYS A 252 -9.79 50.46 4.34
C LYS A 252 -8.77 49.42 4.79
N LEU A 253 -9.23 48.19 5.06
CA LEU A 253 -8.36 47.07 5.40
C LEU A 253 -7.38 46.76 4.27
N ARG A 254 -7.86 46.70 3.02
CA ARG A 254 -6.99 46.46 1.85
C ARG A 254 -5.95 47.56 1.64
N GLU A 255 -6.34 48.81 1.83
CA GLU A 255 -5.42 49.96 1.71
C GLU A 255 -4.38 49.93 2.83
N SER A 256 -4.78 49.65 4.08
CA SER A 256 -3.86 49.53 5.22
C SER A 256 -2.84 48.40 5.03
N ILE A 257 -3.26 47.25 4.53
CA ILE A 257 -2.39 46.09 4.32
C ILE A 257 -1.47 46.29 3.10
N ARG A 258 -1.90 47.05 2.09
CA ARG A 258 -1.09 47.36 0.89
C ARG A 258 0.00 48.42 1.11
N ILE A 259 -0.06 49.17 2.21
CA ILE A 259 0.94 50.20 2.53
C ILE A 259 2.14 49.61 3.28
N GLU A 260 1.98 48.48 3.98
CA GLU A 260 3.09 47.81 4.71
C GLU A 260 4.00 46.83 3.92
N PRO A 261 3.80 46.43 2.63
CA PRO A 261 4.71 45.49 1.97
C PRO A 261 6.05 46.13 1.53
N THR A 262 6.37 47.35 1.96
CA THR A 262 7.61 48.06 1.61
C THR A 262 8.63 48.10 2.75
N GLU A 263 8.30 47.64 3.96
CA GLU A 263 9.23 47.64 5.11
C GLU A 263 9.61 46.23 5.59
N ALA A 264 9.89 45.32 4.66
CA ALA A 264 10.50 44.03 5.00
C ALA A 264 11.74 43.79 4.12
N PHE A 265 12.90 44.11 4.68
CA PHE A 265 14.17 43.42 4.38
C PHE A 265 14.26 42.19 5.28
#